data_AF-B4VU94-F1
#
_entry.id   AF-B4VU94-F1
#
_cell.length_a   1.000
_cell.length_b   1.000
_cell.length_c   1.000
_cell.angle_alpha   90.00
_cell.angle_beta   90.00
_cell.angle_gamma   90.00
#
_symmetry.space_group_name_H-M   'P 1'
#
loop_
_entity.id
_entity.type
_entity.pdbx_description
1 polymer ?
#
loop_
_entity_poly.entity_id
_entity_poly.type
_entity_poly.pdbx_seq_one_letter_code
_entity_poly.pdbx_strand_id
1 'polypeptide(L)'
;MEYEKVFQPEQPTFYVQVADESSLADLYLQLTSDYPQAAIRIVRGNKSKTLPDFFNEIGAALQFPYYFGENWDAFDECITDLSWIDGEAYLLMVNQANLLLQDATQNDFQILMQVLSDAHETWLTQPQIVNEAEQPTAFHVLFSCTDEHRSALTKRLTDSGVEFQVFDK
;
A
#
# COMPACT_ATOMS: atom_id res chain seq x y z
N MET A 1 -16.05 -2.24 12.19
CA MET A 1 -16.45 -2.32 10.75
C MET A 1 -15.44 -3.19 10.02
N GLU A 2 -15.73 -3.73 8.83
CA GLU A 2 -14.79 -4.61 8.12
C GLU A 2 -13.40 -3.97 7.89
N TYR A 3 -13.37 -2.67 7.58
CA TYR A 3 -12.14 -1.89 7.36
C TYR A 3 -11.35 -1.57 8.63
N GLU A 4 -11.87 -1.81 9.83
CA GLU A 4 -11.12 -1.59 11.07
C GLU A 4 -9.85 -2.46 11.13
N LYS A 5 -9.89 -3.62 10.47
CA LYS A 5 -8.76 -4.54 10.37
C LYS A 5 -7.53 -3.89 9.71
N VAL A 6 -7.72 -2.99 8.74
CA VAL A 6 -6.57 -2.36 8.04
C VAL A 6 -5.78 -1.39 8.92
N PHE A 7 -6.21 -1.17 10.17
CA PHE A 7 -5.49 -0.36 11.16
C PHE A 7 -5.05 -1.17 12.39
N GLN A 8 -5.15 -2.51 12.35
CA GLN A 8 -4.71 -3.40 13.43
C GLN A 8 -3.43 -4.14 13.02
N PRO A 9 -2.31 -4.06 13.77
CA PRO A 9 -1.01 -4.59 13.34
C PRO A 9 -1.02 -6.07 12.93
N GLU A 10 -1.67 -6.95 13.69
CA GLU A 10 -1.62 -8.41 13.48
C GLU A 10 -2.49 -8.93 12.31
N GLN A 11 -2.85 -8.07 11.36
CA GLN A 11 -3.68 -8.42 10.21
C GLN A 11 -2.83 -8.59 8.94
N PRO A 12 -3.35 -9.22 7.85
CA PRO A 12 -2.56 -9.41 6.64
C PRO A 12 -2.12 -8.09 6.01
N THR A 13 -0.95 -8.09 5.36
CA THR A 13 -0.42 -6.95 4.62
C THR A 13 -1.37 -6.43 3.53
N PHE A 14 -1.99 -7.35 2.78
CA PHE A 14 -2.69 -7.01 1.54
C PHE A 14 -4.20 -7.22 1.60
N TYR A 15 -4.91 -6.24 1.04
CA TYR A 15 -6.36 -6.25 0.88
C TYR A 15 -6.74 -5.90 -0.55
N VAL A 16 -7.87 -6.43 -1.01
CA VAL A 16 -8.47 -6.07 -2.30
C VAL A 16 -9.86 -5.49 -2.07
N GLN A 17 -10.10 -4.29 -2.55
CA GLN A 17 -11.41 -3.64 -2.62
C GLN A 17 -11.96 -3.71 -4.04
N VAL A 18 -13.20 -4.17 -4.19
CA VAL A 18 -13.95 -4.02 -5.44
C VAL A 18 -14.75 -2.72 -5.39
N ALA A 19 -14.27 -1.70 -6.09
CA ALA A 19 -14.86 -0.37 -6.11
C ALA A 19 -14.53 0.36 -7.43
N ASP A 20 -15.47 1.18 -7.91
CA ASP A 20 -15.15 2.21 -8.88
C ASP A 20 -14.45 3.40 -8.21
N GLU A 21 -13.94 4.34 -9.02
CA GLU A 21 -13.16 5.48 -8.52
C GLU A 21 -13.95 6.37 -7.57
N SER A 22 -15.26 6.52 -7.81
CA SER A 22 -16.13 7.32 -6.93
C SER A 22 -16.28 6.66 -5.56
N SER A 23 -16.59 5.36 -5.55
CA SER A 23 -16.75 4.59 -4.31
C SER A 23 -15.44 4.51 -3.52
N LEU A 24 -14.30 4.43 -4.21
CA LEU A 24 -12.99 4.48 -3.56
C LEU A 24 -12.69 5.86 -2.95
N ALA A 25 -13.08 6.94 -3.64
CA ALA A 25 -12.94 8.30 -3.10
C ALA A 25 -13.81 8.51 -1.86
N ASP A 26 -15.05 8.02 -1.88
CA ASP A 26 -15.94 8.05 -0.72
C ASP A 26 -15.36 7.25 0.45
N LEU A 27 -14.81 6.06 0.18
CA LEU A 27 -14.13 5.25 1.19
C LEU A 27 -12.91 5.98 1.77
N TYR A 28 -12.08 6.60 0.93
CA TYR A 28 -10.93 7.38 1.41
C TYR A 28 -11.35 8.52 2.34
N LEU A 29 -12.39 9.27 1.97
CA LEU A 29 -12.94 10.34 2.83
C LEU A 29 -13.50 9.79 4.14
N GLN A 30 -14.19 8.65 4.09
CA GLN A 30 -14.70 8.00 5.28
C GLN A 30 -13.55 7.56 6.21
N LEU A 31 -12.58 6.79 5.69
CA LEU A 31 -11.48 6.26 6.50
C LEU A 31 -10.61 7.37 7.10
N THR A 32 -10.36 8.46 6.36
CA THR A 32 -9.63 9.62 6.90
C THR A 32 -10.40 10.36 7.99
N SER A 33 -11.73 10.34 7.95
CA SER A 33 -12.57 10.90 9.02
C SER A 33 -12.65 9.97 10.23
N ASP A 34 -12.76 8.66 10.01
CA ASP A 34 -12.95 7.65 11.06
C ASP A 34 -11.65 7.35 11.81
N TYR A 35 -10.50 7.49 11.15
CA TYR A 35 -9.16 7.19 11.68
C TYR A 35 -8.20 8.38 11.50
N PRO A 36 -8.43 9.52 12.15
CA PRO A 36 -7.63 10.73 11.97
C PRO A 36 -6.16 10.58 12.41
N GLN A 37 -5.86 9.58 13.23
CA GLN A 37 -4.50 9.21 13.63
C GLN A 37 -3.74 8.39 12.59
N ALA A 38 -4.43 7.84 11.58
CA ALA A 38 -3.80 7.03 10.53
C ALA A 38 -3.34 7.90 9.35
N ALA A 39 -2.15 7.61 8.85
CA ALA A 39 -1.65 8.15 7.59
C ALA A 39 -2.17 7.31 6.42
N ILE A 40 -3.20 7.81 5.74
CA ILE A 40 -3.76 7.19 4.54
C ILE A 40 -3.22 7.91 3.31
N ARG A 41 -2.66 7.17 2.34
CA ARG A 41 -2.11 7.72 1.08
C ARG A 41 -2.57 6.90 -0.11
N ILE A 42 -2.70 7.55 -1.27
CA ILE A 42 -3.17 6.92 -2.51
C ILE A 42 -2.09 6.99 -3.58
N VAL A 43 -1.80 5.86 -4.21
CA VAL A 43 -1.07 5.73 -5.47
C VAL A 43 -2.05 5.45 -6.60
N ARG A 44 -1.88 6.13 -7.73
CA ARG A 44 -2.74 5.96 -8.90
C ARG A 44 -2.12 4.94 -9.87
N GLY A 45 -2.68 3.73 -9.94
CA GLY A 45 -2.20 2.67 -10.82
C GLY A 45 -2.15 3.06 -12.30
N ASN A 46 -3.10 3.88 -12.78
CA ASN A 46 -3.08 4.40 -14.14
C ASN A 46 -1.91 5.38 -14.42
N LYS A 47 -1.28 5.92 -13.38
CA LYS A 47 -0.07 6.76 -13.41
C LYS A 47 1.20 6.03 -12.97
N SER A 48 1.13 4.71 -12.77
CA SER A 48 2.25 3.89 -12.28
C SER A 48 2.42 2.62 -13.12
N LYS A 49 2.26 2.74 -14.43
CA LYS A 49 2.23 1.58 -15.35
C LYS A 49 3.61 1.01 -15.64
N THR A 50 4.63 1.86 -15.62
CA THR A 50 6.03 1.48 -15.77
C THR A 50 6.75 1.63 -14.43
N LEU A 51 7.94 1.04 -14.31
CA LEU A 51 8.73 1.13 -13.08
C LEU A 51 9.13 2.58 -12.72
N PRO A 52 9.61 3.42 -13.66
CA PRO A 52 9.87 4.83 -13.36
C PRO A 52 8.61 5.61 -12.95
N ASP A 53 7.47 5.37 -13.61
CA ASP A 53 6.21 6.02 -13.26
C ASP A 53 5.75 5.64 -11.84
N PHE A 54 5.94 4.37 -11.46
CA PHE A 54 5.67 3.91 -10.10
C PHE A 54 6.54 4.62 -9.07
N PHE A 55 7.87 4.67 -9.26
CA PHE A 55 8.76 5.35 -8.31
C PHE A 55 8.44 6.84 -8.16
N ASN A 56 8.10 7.53 -9.26
CA ASN A 56 7.65 8.92 -9.21
C ASN A 56 6.34 9.08 -8.42
N GLU A 57 5.35 8.23 -8.70
CA GLU A 57 4.03 8.32 -8.05
C GLU A 57 4.09 7.95 -6.57
N ILE A 58 4.79 6.87 -6.18
CA ILE A 58 4.92 6.45 -4.78
C ILE A 58 5.73 7.47 -3.97
N GLY A 59 6.82 7.99 -4.54
CA GLY A 59 7.62 9.04 -3.91
C GLY A 59 6.81 10.31 -3.68
N ALA A 60 5.96 10.69 -4.64
CA ALA A 60 5.03 11.80 -4.46
C ALA A 60 3.92 11.47 -3.44
N ALA A 61 3.32 10.29 -3.46
CA ALA A 61 2.23 9.93 -2.56
C ALA A 61 2.68 9.87 -1.09
N LEU A 62 3.86 9.30 -0.84
CA LEU A 62 4.45 9.15 0.50
C LEU A 62 5.41 10.29 0.85
N GLN A 63 5.57 11.29 0.00
CA GLN A 63 6.47 12.43 0.20
C GLN A 63 7.90 11.99 0.56
N PHE A 64 8.42 11.01 -0.19
CA PHE A 64 9.77 10.49 0.05
C PHE A 64 10.82 11.61 -0.01
N PRO A 65 11.92 11.50 0.76
CA PRO A 65 12.96 12.51 0.83
C PRO A 65 13.61 12.81 -0.53
N TYR A 66 14.22 13.99 -0.65
CA TYR A 66 14.88 14.44 -1.89
C TYR A 66 16.00 13.50 -2.39
N TYR A 67 16.51 12.63 -1.52
CA TYR A 67 17.56 11.66 -1.83
C TYR A 67 17.01 10.31 -2.32
N PHE A 68 15.69 10.14 -2.44
CA PHE A 68 15.08 8.92 -2.93
C PHE A 68 15.64 8.55 -4.31
N GLY A 69 16.30 7.40 -4.39
CA GLY A 69 17.10 6.99 -5.55
C GLY A 69 16.34 6.33 -6.69
N GLU A 70 15.00 6.30 -6.64
CA GLU A 70 14.13 5.72 -7.69
C GLU A 70 14.53 4.30 -8.13
N ASN A 71 14.83 3.44 -7.16
CA ASN A 71 15.17 2.04 -7.35
C ASN A 71 14.65 1.19 -6.18
N TRP A 72 14.73 -0.14 -6.30
CA TRP A 72 14.17 -1.06 -5.31
C TRP A 72 14.81 -0.94 -3.92
N ASP A 73 16.14 -0.80 -3.85
CA ASP A 73 16.85 -0.65 -2.57
C ASP A 73 16.43 0.65 -1.87
N ALA A 74 16.34 1.75 -2.62
CA ALA A 74 15.87 3.03 -2.08
C ALA A 74 14.39 3.00 -1.67
N PHE A 75 13.57 2.21 -2.38
CA PHE A 75 12.16 2.03 -2.02
C PHE A 75 12.01 1.26 -0.72
N ASP A 76 12.75 0.15 -0.57
CA ASP A 76 12.79 -0.66 0.65
C ASP A 76 13.22 0.18 1.87
N GLU A 77 14.28 0.99 1.73
CA GLU A 77 14.72 1.91 2.78
C GLU A 77 13.64 2.94 3.14
N CYS A 78 12.99 3.57 2.16
CA CYS A 78 11.99 4.61 2.43
C CYS A 78 10.64 4.08 2.92
N ILE A 79 10.25 2.84 2.56
CA ILE A 79 8.95 2.31 2.96
C ILE A 79 8.97 1.69 4.37
N THR A 80 10.17 1.32 4.84
CA THR A 80 10.43 0.81 6.19
C THR A 80 10.68 1.93 7.21
N ASP A 81 10.92 3.16 6.76
CA ASP A 81 11.02 4.36 7.59
C ASP A 81 10.17 5.49 6.98
N LEU A 82 9.00 5.74 7.57
CA LEU A 82 8.11 6.84 7.18
C LEU A 82 8.13 7.97 8.22
N SER A 83 9.27 8.22 8.85
CA SER A 83 9.39 9.14 9.98
C SER A 83 9.00 10.60 9.70
N TRP A 84 8.92 11.00 8.43
CA TRP A 84 8.44 12.32 8.00
C TRP A 84 6.91 12.39 7.83
N ILE A 85 6.19 11.28 7.97
CA ILE A 85 4.73 11.22 7.91
C ILE A 85 4.19 10.93 9.31
N ASP A 86 3.50 11.91 9.90
CA ASP A 86 2.76 11.71 11.14
C ASP A 86 1.65 10.67 10.94
N GLY A 87 1.70 9.58 11.71
CA GLY A 87 0.68 8.54 11.73
C GLY A 87 0.96 7.46 12.77
N GLU A 88 -0.08 6.99 13.45
CA GLU A 88 -0.04 5.82 14.36
C GLU A 88 -0.33 4.49 13.62
N ALA A 89 -0.76 4.60 12.36
CA ALA A 89 -0.98 3.49 11.44
C ALA A 89 -0.85 4.01 9.99
N TYR A 90 -0.44 3.15 9.07
CA TYR A 90 -0.19 3.49 7.67
C TYR A 90 -1.03 2.61 6.75
N LEU A 91 -1.81 3.26 5.87
CA LEU A 91 -2.58 2.59 4.83
C LEU A 91 -2.19 3.15 3.47
N LEU A 92 -1.56 2.32 2.65
CA LEU A 92 -1.27 2.62 1.24
C LEU A 92 -2.40 2.07 0.37
N MET A 93 -3.20 2.96 -0.20
CA MET A 93 -4.24 2.59 -1.16
C MET A 93 -3.69 2.68 -2.59
N VAL A 94 -4.04 1.71 -3.43
CA VAL A 94 -3.73 1.76 -4.86
C VAL A 94 -5.03 1.78 -5.67
N ASN A 95 -5.34 2.92 -6.29
CA ASN A 95 -6.47 3.02 -7.22
C ASN A 95 -6.12 2.37 -8.56
N GLN A 96 -7.11 1.77 -9.24
CA GLN A 96 -6.93 1.07 -10.52
C GLN A 96 -5.73 0.11 -10.48
N ALA A 97 -5.64 -0.68 -9.41
CA ALA A 97 -4.49 -1.52 -9.11
C ALA A 97 -4.18 -2.55 -10.20
N ASN A 98 -5.17 -2.90 -11.03
CA ASN A 98 -4.97 -3.73 -12.23
C ASN A 98 -3.98 -3.10 -13.24
N LEU A 99 -3.78 -1.78 -13.22
CA LEU A 99 -2.85 -1.05 -14.09
C LEU A 99 -1.47 -0.84 -13.45
N LEU A 100 -1.30 -1.11 -12.15
CA LEU A 100 -0.04 -0.92 -11.44
C LEU A 100 1.05 -1.80 -12.07
N LEU A 101 2.15 -1.20 -12.53
CA LEU A 101 3.28 -1.89 -13.17
C LEU A 101 2.85 -2.80 -14.34
N GLN A 102 1.74 -2.51 -15.04
CA GLN A 102 1.24 -3.37 -16.12
C GLN A 102 2.19 -3.45 -17.32
N ASP A 103 3.02 -2.42 -17.52
CA ASP A 103 3.96 -2.27 -18.64
C ASP A 103 5.41 -2.52 -18.17
N ALA A 104 5.59 -2.97 -16.92
CA ALA A 104 6.85 -3.44 -16.35
C ALA A 104 6.94 -4.98 -16.41
N THR A 105 8.02 -5.56 -15.88
CA THR A 105 8.15 -7.02 -15.87
C THR A 105 7.30 -7.65 -14.76
N GLN A 106 6.92 -8.91 -14.91
CA GLN A 106 6.26 -9.65 -13.82
C GLN A 106 7.14 -9.73 -12.58
N ASN A 107 8.46 -9.80 -12.76
CA ASN A 107 9.43 -9.80 -11.66
C ASN A 107 9.41 -8.48 -10.88
N ASP A 108 9.23 -7.33 -11.55
CA ASP A 108 9.09 -6.02 -10.87
C ASP A 108 7.86 -5.97 -9.97
N PHE A 109 6.72 -6.52 -10.42
CA PHE A 109 5.53 -6.60 -9.59
C PHE A 109 5.72 -7.55 -8.40
N GLN A 110 6.42 -8.67 -8.60
CA GLN A 110 6.77 -9.60 -7.52
C GLN A 110 7.70 -8.96 -6.49
N ILE A 111 8.71 -8.21 -6.93
CA ILE A 111 9.60 -7.45 -6.03
C ILE A 111 8.79 -6.42 -5.23
N LEU A 112 7.86 -5.69 -5.85
CA LEU A 112 6.98 -4.77 -5.13
C LEU A 112 6.18 -5.47 -4.02
N MET A 113 5.59 -6.64 -4.31
CA MET A 113 4.86 -7.40 -3.31
C MET A 113 5.77 -7.87 -2.17
N GLN A 114 6.99 -8.30 -2.49
CA GLN A 114 7.98 -8.72 -1.50
C GLN A 114 8.37 -7.54 -0.58
N VAL A 115 8.78 -6.41 -1.15
CA VAL A 115 9.19 -5.22 -0.39
C VAL A 115 8.06 -4.70 0.50
N LEU A 116 6.81 -4.69 0.02
CA LEU A 116 5.67 -4.27 0.84
C LEU A 116 5.36 -5.27 1.98
N SER A 117 5.64 -6.57 1.79
CA SER A 117 5.53 -7.58 2.86
C SER A 117 6.62 -7.39 3.91
N ASP A 118 7.87 -7.15 3.46
CA ASP A 118 9.01 -6.91 4.34
C ASP A 118 8.85 -5.61 5.14
N ALA A 119 8.26 -4.58 4.51
CA ALA A 119 7.85 -3.35 5.18
C ALA A 119 6.86 -3.62 6.31
N HIS A 120 5.80 -4.37 6.03
CA HIS A 120 4.82 -4.77 7.05
C HIS A 120 5.49 -5.46 8.25
N GLU A 121 6.31 -6.49 8.01
CA GLU A 121 7.04 -7.19 9.09
C GLU A 121 7.97 -6.25 9.88
N THR A 122 8.61 -5.30 9.21
CA THR A 122 9.46 -4.28 9.86
C THR A 122 8.64 -3.40 10.80
N TRP A 123 7.49 -2.90 10.35
CA TRP A 123 6.58 -2.09 11.17
C TRP A 123 5.96 -2.87 12.34
N LEU A 124 5.84 -4.21 12.23
CA LEU A 124 5.38 -5.06 13.33
C LEU A 124 6.44 -5.34 14.40
N THR A 125 7.69 -5.53 13.98
CA THR A 125 8.71 -6.16 14.83
C THR A 125 9.80 -5.21 15.31
N GLN A 126 10.03 -4.10 14.60
CA GLN A 126 11.14 -3.20 14.88
C GLN A 126 10.67 -1.93 15.61
N PRO A 127 11.43 -1.47 16.61
CA PRO A 127 11.23 -0.15 17.20
C PRO A 127 11.34 0.92 16.12
N GLN A 128 10.28 1.69 15.97
CA GLN A 128 10.24 2.79 15.02
C GLN A 128 10.78 4.04 15.70
N ILE A 129 11.64 4.81 15.03
CA ILE A 129 12.19 6.07 15.59
C ILE A 129 11.04 7.04 15.97
N VAL A 130 9.92 6.97 15.25
CA VAL A 130 8.71 7.75 15.50
C VAL A 130 7.83 7.25 16.65
N ASN A 131 8.04 6.03 17.13
CA ASN A 131 7.23 5.42 18.16
C ASN A 131 8.11 5.01 19.35
N GLU A 132 8.27 5.92 20.32
CA GLU A 132 9.06 5.70 21.55
C GLU A 132 8.59 4.47 22.36
N ALA A 133 7.41 3.93 22.08
CA ALA A 133 6.78 2.87 22.85
C ALA A 133 7.10 1.44 22.40
N GLU A 134 7.96 1.23 21.39
CA GLU A 134 8.30 -0.11 20.82
C GLU A 134 7.06 -0.95 20.43
N GLN A 135 5.95 -0.31 20.06
CA GLN A 135 4.72 -1.03 19.75
C GLN A 135 4.61 -1.36 18.25
N PRO A 136 4.06 -2.55 17.90
CA PRO A 136 3.73 -2.89 16.52
C PRO A 136 2.86 -1.80 15.89
N THR A 137 3.27 -1.33 14.71
CA THR A 137 2.55 -0.31 13.95
C THR A 137 1.91 -0.97 12.74
N ALA A 138 0.64 -0.66 12.49
CA ALA A 138 -0.05 -1.22 11.33
C ALA A 138 0.49 -0.57 10.05
N PHE A 139 0.97 -1.39 9.10
CA PHE A 139 1.29 -1.00 7.74
C PHE A 139 0.61 -1.97 6.78
N HIS A 140 -0.37 -1.48 6.01
CA HIS A 140 -1.15 -2.31 5.10
C HIS A 140 -1.34 -1.64 3.74
N VAL A 141 -1.70 -2.47 2.75
CA VAL A 141 -1.92 -2.04 1.37
C VAL A 141 -3.30 -2.49 0.90
N LEU A 142 -4.10 -1.53 0.41
CA LEU A 142 -5.43 -1.78 -0.13
C LEU A 142 -5.45 -1.54 -1.64
N PHE A 143 -5.50 -2.62 -2.42
CA PHE A 143 -5.62 -2.55 -3.87
C PHE A 143 -7.09 -2.42 -4.27
N SER A 144 -7.43 -1.36 -5.02
CA SER A 144 -8.78 -1.16 -5.54
C SER A 144 -8.86 -1.41 -7.03
N CYS A 145 -9.89 -2.11 -7.47
CA CYS A 145 -10.23 -2.29 -8.87
C CYS A 145 -11.74 -2.43 -9.08
N THR A 146 -12.20 -2.29 -10.32
CA THR A 146 -13.60 -2.61 -10.66
C THR A 146 -13.82 -4.13 -10.67
N ASP A 147 -15.09 -4.55 -10.56
CA ASP A 147 -15.46 -5.97 -10.57
C ASP A 147 -14.96 -6.71 -11.82
N GLU A 148 -14.99 -6.04 -12.98
CA GLU A 148 -14.44 -6.52 -14.25
C GLU A 148 -12.97 -6.95 -14.13
N HIS A 149 -12.17 -6.22 -13.37
CA HIS A 149 -10.74 -6.46 -13.22
C HIS A 149 -10.37 -7.31 -12.00
N ARG A 150 -11.34 -7.62 -11.12
CA ARG A 150 -11.13 -8.35 -9.86
C ARG A 150 -10.35 -9.64 -10.08
N SER A 151 -10.82 -10.51 -10.97
CA SER A 151 -10.23 -11.83 -11.22
C SER A 151 -8.80 -11.74 -11.75
N ALA A 152 -8.50 -10.74 -12.59
CA ALA A 152 -7.16 -10.55 -13.13
C ALA A 152 -6.19 -10.06 -12.05
N LEU A 153 -6.62 -9.09 -11.23
CA LEU A 153 -5.81 -8.56 -10.13
C LEU A 153 -5.53 -9.62 -9.07
N THR A 154 -6.57 -10.32 -8.59
CA THR A 154 -6.41 -11.35 -7.55
C THR A 154 -5.53 -12.49 -8.02
N LYS A 155 -5.67 -12.92 -9.28
CA LYS A 155 -4.75 -13.90 -9.88
C LYS A 155 -3.31 -13.39 -9.89
N ARG A 156 -3.07 -12.15 -10.27
CA ARG A 156 -1.72 -11.57 -10.32
C ARG A 156 -1.06 -11.49 -8.94
N LEU A 157 -1.85 -11.16 -7.90
CA LEU A 157 -1.39 -11.20 -6.50
C LEU A 157 -1.06 -12.64 -6.07
N THR A 158 -1.94 -13.61 -6.34
CA THR A 158 -1.68 -15.03 -6.02
C THR A 158 -0.45 -15.56 -6.75
N ASP A 159 -0.26 -15.22 -8.03
CA ASP A 159 0.92 -15.61 -8.82
C ASP A 159 2.22 -14.95 -8.30
N SER A 160 2.11 -13.93 -7.45
CA SER A 160 3.23 -13.29 -6.75
C SER A 160 3.53 -13.91 -5.40
N GLY A 161 2.77 -14.94 -4.98
CA GLY A 161 3.00 -15.69 -3.76
C GLY A 161 2.51 -15.02 -2.48
N VAL A 162 1.73 -13.94 -2.59
CA VAL A 162 1.20 -13.22 -1.42
C VAL A 162 -0.23 -13.63 -1.07
N GLU A 163 -0.54 -13.62 0.22
CA GLU A 163 -1.90 -13.76 0.73
C GLU A 163 -2.59 -12.40 0.81
N PHE A 164 -3.90 -12.37 0.61
CA PHE A 164 -4.70 -11.15 0.72
C PHE A 164 -6.13 -11.47 1.16
N GLN A 165 -6.79 -10.50 1.80
CA GLN A 165 -8.23 -10.55 2.05
C GLN A 165 -8.97 -9.72 1.00
N VAL A 166 -10.16 -10.15 0.61
CA VAL A 166 -11.04 -9.37 -0.28
C VAL A 166 -12.18 -8.81 0.55
N PHE A 167 -12.38 -7.50 0.48
CA PHE A 167 -13.56 -6.84 1.02
C PHE A 167 -14.65 -6.88 -0.05
N ASP A 168 -15.71 -7.63 0.23
CA ASP A 168 -16.91 -7.63 -0.59
C ASP A 168 -17.79 -6.45 -0.16
N LYS A 169 -18.49 -5.82 -1.12
CA LYS A 169 -19.36 -4.66 -0.88
C LYS A 169 -20.29 -4.80 0.33
#